data_AF-A0A6J6Z3S2-F1
#
_entry.id   AF-A0A6J6Z3S2-F1
#
_cell.length_a   1.000
_cell.length_b   1.000
_cell.length_c   1.000
_cell.angle_alpha   90.00
_cell.angle_beta   90.00
_cell.angle_gamma   90.00
#
_symmetry.space_group_name_H-M   'P 1'
#
loop_
_entity.id
_entity.type
_entity.pdbx_description
1 polymer ?
#
loop_
_entity_poly.entity_id
_entity_poly.type
_entity_poly.pdbx_seq_one_letter_code
_entity_poly.pdbx_strand_id
1 'polypeptide(L)'
;MIPLAAAAGSERMRTALGLEQQRYTDAHVGVLREAQANGWVAPGFDPRALSVLVQAFLLGRAVDDVAPSPLEPQAWEAVLAAVLDRVLLTR
;
A
#
# COMPACT_ATOMS: atom_id res chain seq x y z
N MET A 1 -5.53 2.13 15.66
CA MET A 1 -6.68 1.29 15.29
C MET A 1 -7.10 1.65 13.88
N ILE A 2 -7.00 0.73 12.92
CA ILE A 2 -7.43 1.01 11.54
C ILE A 2 -8.97 1.09 11.46
N PRO A 3 -9.57 2.19 10.94
CA PRO A 3 -11.01 2.43 11.01
C PRO A 3 -11.87 1.61 10.04
N LEU A 4 -11.27 0.73 9.22
CA LEU A 4 -11.95 0.06 8.11
C LEU A 4 -13.16 -0.77 8.55
N ALA A 5 -13.08 -1.46 9.70
CA ALA A 5 -14.19 -2.26 10.22
C ALA A 5 -15.33 -1.40 10.80
N ALA A 6 -15.03 -0.22 11.38
CA ALA A 6 -16.03 0.66 11.98
C ALA A 6 -16.74 1.56 10.94
N ALA A 7 -16.10 1.83 9.79
CA ALA A 7 -16.66 2.67 8.73
C ALA A 7 -17.86 2.02 8.00
N ALA A 8 -18.03 0.70 8.07
CA ALA A 8 -19.06 -0.03 7.33
C ALA A 8 -20.51 0.36 7.72
N GLY A 9 -20.72 0.85 8.94
CA GLY A 9 -22.04 1.20 9.46
C GLY A 9 -22.55 2.61 9.14
N SER A 10 -21.74 3.49 8.54
CA SER A 10 -22.12 4.89 8.26
C SER A 10 -21.79 5.30 6.84
N GLU A 11 -22.82 5.60 6.04
CA GLU A 11 -22.67 6.04 4.66
C GLU A 11 -21.80 7.30 4.52
N ARG A 12 -21.97 8.26 5.42
CA ARG A 12 -21.14 9.48 5.47
C ARG A 12 -19.65 9.14 5.68
N MET A 13 -19.36 8.20 6.59
CA MET A 13 -17.99 7.77 6.86
C MET A 13 -17.39 7.03 5.66
N ARG A 14 -18.17 6.15 5.00
CA ARG A 14 -17.71 5.47 3.78
C ARG A 14 -17.35 6.47 2.68
N THR A 15 -18.18 7.48 2.45
CA THR A 15 -17.91 8.50 1.43
C THR A 15 -16.66 9.30 1.75
N ALA A 16 -16.53 9.80 2.98
CA ALA A 16 -15.34 10.54 3.40
C ALA A 16 -14.06 9.70 3.31
N LEU A 17 -14.12 8.43 3.75
CA LEU A 17 -13.00 7.50 3.63
C LEU A 17 -12.65 7.23 2.17
N GLY A 18 -13.64 7.03 1.29
CA GLY A 18 -13.41 6.81 -0.14
C GLY A 18 -12.68 7.98 -0.81
N LEU A 19 -13.07 9.22 -0.48
CA LEU A 19 -12.39 10.42 -0.97
C LEU A 19 -10.93 10.50 -0.51
N GLU A 20 -10.65 10.18 0.75
CA GLU A 20 -9.28 10.17 1.25
C GLU A 20 -8.44 9.05 0.63
N GLN A 21 -9.00 7.85 0.47
CA GLN A 21 -8.32 6.75 -0.23
C GLN A 21 -7.98 7.13 -1.67
N GLN A 22 -8.88 7.82 -2.36
CA GLN A 22 -8.61 8.33 -3.70
C GLN A 22 -7.48 9.37 -3.68
N ARG A 23 -7.53 10.36 -2.78
CA ARG A 23 -6.50 11.40 -2.68
C ARG A 23 -5.11 10.81 -2.40
N TYR A 24 -5.00 9.83 -1.50
CA TYR A 24 -3.74 9.13 -1.24
C TYR A 24 -3.26 8.31 -2.43
N THR A 25 -4.18 7.58 -3.07
CA THR A 25 -3.85 6.79 -4.26
C THR A 25 -3.31 7.67 -5.38
N ASP A 26 -3.92 8.84 -5.61
CA ASP A 26 -3.51 9.80 -6.63
C ASP A 26 -2.10 10.36 -6.37
N ALA A 27 -1.78 10.66 -5.11
CA ALA A 27 -0.45 11.11 -4.73
C ALA A 27 0.62 10.02 -4.98
N HIS A 28 0.34 8.78 -4.59
CA HIS A 28 1.23 7.64 -4.87
C HIS A 28 1.40 7.38 -6.38
N VAL A 29 0.35 7.53 -7.18
CA VAL A 29 0.43 7.40 -8.64
C VAL A 29 1.43 8.41 -9.22
N GLY A 30 1.44 9.65 -8.71
CA GLY A 30 2.42 10.66 -9.11
C GLY A 30 3.86 10.20 -8.86
N VAL A 31 4.14 9.75 -7.63
CA VAL A 31 5.46 9.24 -7.23
C VAL A 31 5.90 8.04 -8.08
N LEU A 32 4.99 7.08 -8.31
CA LEU A 32 5.31 5.88 -9.09
C LEU A 32 5.57 6.19 -10.56
N ARG A 33 4.83 7.13 -11.15
CA ARG A 33 5.08 7.59 -12.53
C ARG A 33 6.44 8.24 -12.66
N GLU A 34 6.82 9.08 -11.71
CA GLU A 34 8.14 9.72 -11.69
C GLU A 34 9.25 8.68 -11.50
N ALA A 35 9.07 7.74 -10.58
CA ALA A 35 10.01 6.65 -10.37
C ALA A 35 10.18 5.75 -11.62
N GLN A 36 9.10 5.49 -12.36
CA GLN A 36 9.17 4.78 -13.66
C GLN A 36 9.86 5.61 -14.73
N ALA A 37 9.57 6.92 -14.81
CA ALA A 37 10.21 7.82 -15.76
C ALA A 37 11.73 7.93 -15.53
N ASN A 38 12.16 7.86 -14.26
CA ASN A 38 13.57 7.84 -13.87
C ASN A 38 14.22 6.45 -13.95
N GLY A 39 13.48 5.41 -14.34
CA GLY A 39 13.99 4.06 -14.44
C GLY A 39 14.36 3.43 -13.10
N TRP A 40 13.69 3.81 -12.01
CA TRP A 40 13.84 3.19 -10.68
C TRP A 40 12.81 2.09 -10.42
N VAL A 41 11.62 2.23 -11.02
CA VAL A 41 10.54 1.23 -10.96
C VAL A 41 10.29 0.69 -12.35
N ALA A 42 10.05 -0.61 -12.45
CA ALA A 42 9.78 -1.27 -13.72
C ALA A 42 8.55 -0.63 -14.44
N PRO A 43 8.64 -0.31 -15.74
CA PRO A 43 7.59 0.39 -16.47
C PRO A 43 6.38 -0.49 -16.82
N GLY A 44 6.47 -1.81 -16.58
CA GLY A 44 5.42 -2.78 -16.93
C GLY A 44 4.20 -2.77 -16.01
N PHE A 45 4.23 -2.00 -14.92
CA PHE A 45 3.13 -1.93 -13.95
C PHE A 45 2.28 -0.68 -14.17
N ASP A 46 0.95 -0.83 -14.14
CA ASP A 46 0.06 0.31 -14.03
C ASP A 46 0.28 1.03 -12.68
N PRO A 47 0.61 2.34 -12.66
CA PRO A 47 0.91 3.05 -11.42
C PRO A 47 -0.23 3.06 -10.41
N ARG A 48 -1.49 3.06 -10.86
CA ARG A 48 -2.65 3.07 -9.96
C ARG A 48 -2.84 1.70 -9.32
N ALA A 49 -2.78 0.64 -10.10
CA ALA A 49 -2.85 -0.72 -9.60
C ALA A 49 -1.71 -1.01 -8.61
N LEU A 50 -0.48 -0.58 -8.93
CA LEU A 50 0.67 -0.73 -8.04
C LEU A 50 0.52 0.09 -6.75
N SER A 51 0.00 1.31 -6.83
CA SER A 51 -0.31 2.14 -5.66
C SER A 51 -1.29 1.46 -4.70
N VAL A 52 -2.36 0.85 -5.23
CA VAL A 52 -3.33 0.10 -4.41
C VAL A 52 -2.67 -1.15 -3.79
N LEU A 53 -1.82 -1.85 -4.53
CA LEU A 53 -1.08 -3.01 -4.02
C LEU A 53 -0.16 -2.63 -2.85
N VAL A 54 0.59 -1.54 -2.96
CA VAL A 54 1.45 -1.02 -1.87
C VAL A 54 0.62 -0.70 -0.63
N GLN A 55 -0.54 -0.05 -0.81
CA GLN A 55 -1.46 0.24 0.30
C GLN A 55 -2.01 -1.05 0.95
N ALA A 56 -2.27 -2.10 0.17
CA ALA A 56 -2.72 -3.39 0.69
C ALA A 56 -1.63 -4.08 1.55
N PHE A 57 -0.36 -3.97 1.19
CA PHE A 57 0.74 -4.45 2.05
C PHE A 57 0.74 -3.73 3.41
N LEU A 58 0.58 -2.41 3.42
CA LEU A 58 0.53 -1.64 4.68
C LEU A 58 -0.69 -2.02 5.53
N LEU A 59 -1.83 -2.30 4.90
CA LEU A 59 -3.01 -2.82 5.61
C LEU A 59 -2.72 -4.17 6.25
N GLY A 60 -1.99 -5.06 5.57
CA GLY A 60 -1.58 -6.36 6.11
C GLY A 60 -0.78 -6.24 7.41
N ARG A 61 0.14 -5.29 7.50
CA ARG A 61 0.92 -5.00 8.72
C ARG A 61 0.02 -4.60 9.89
N ALA A 62 -0.96 -3.76 9.63
CA ALA A 62 -1.87 -3.30 10.67
C ALA A 62 -2.93 -4.34 11.10
N VAL A 63 -3.25 -5.30 10.23
CA VAL A 63 -3.99 -6.50 10.64
C VAL A 63 -3.15 -7.36 11.58
N ASP A 64 -1.85 -7.50 11.28
CA ASP A 64 -0.94 -8.28 12.12
C ASP A 64 -0.67 -7.63 13.48
N ASP A 65 -0.71 -6.30 13.58
CA ASP A 65 -0.53 -5.56 14.85
C ASP A 65 -1.57 -5.91 15.94
N VAL A 66 -2.71 -6.51 15.56
CA VAL A 66 -3.76 -6.94 16.51
C VAL A 66 -3.86 -8.47 16.63
N ALA A 67 -2.96 -9.21 15.98
CA ALA A 67 -2.94 -10.66 16.05
C ALA A 67 -2.51 -11.14 17.44
N PRO A 68 -3.05 -12.26 17.96
CA PRO A 68 -2.58 -12.85 19.22
C PRO A 68 -1.10 -13.27 19.17
N SER A 69 -0.56 -13.50 17.97
CA SER A 69 0.83 -13.84 17.71
C SER A 69 1.30 -13.02 16.50
N PRO A 70 1.73 -11.76 16.69
CA PRO A 70 2.21 -10.91 15.61
C PRO A 70 3.52 -11.44 15.03
N LEU A 71 3.80 -11.09 13.77
CA LEU A 71 5.08 -11.33 13.12
C LEU A 71 6.20 -10.54 13.79
N GLU A 72 7.39 -11.12 13.82
CA GLU A 72 8.60 -10.37 14.14
C GLU A 72 8.81 -9.25 13.10
N PRO A 73 9.12 -8.00 13.51
CA PRO A 73 9.27 -6.88 12.59
C PRO A 73 10.26 -7.14 11.46
N GLN A 74 11.38 -7.82 11.76
CA GLN A 74 12.41 -8.12 10.77
C GLN A 74 11.93 -9.11 9.70
N ALA A 75 11.01 -10.02 10.05
CA ALA A 75 10.45 -10.95 9.07
C ALA A 75 9.58 -10.22 8.03
N TRP A 76 8.82 -9.22 8.47
CA TRP A 76 8.04 -8.36 7.58
C TRP A 76 8.93 -7.52 6.66
N GLU A 77 9.95 -6.86 7.23
CA GLU A 77 10.91 -6.02 6.48
C GLU A 77 11.65 -6.84 5.42
N ALA A 78 12.08 -8.06 5.76
CA ALA A 78 12.78 -8.95 4.83
C ALA A 78 11.92 -9.33 3.62
N VAL A 79 10.62 -9.61 3.82
CA VAL A 79 9.70 -9.91 2.71
C VAL A 79 9.48 -8.68 1.84
N LEU A 80 9.26 -7.51 2.45
CA LEU A 80 9.03 -6.28 1.70
C LEU A 80 10.25 -5.92 0.84
N ALA A 81 11.45 -5.95 1.41
CA ALA A 81 12.70 -5.72 0.68
C ALA A 81 12.87 -6.72 -0.46
N ALA A 82 12.61 -8.01 -0.21
CA ALA A 82 12.71 -9.06 -1.21
C ALA A 82 11.75 -8.85 -2.40
N VAL A 83 10.53 -8.38 -2.14
CA VAL A 83 9.53 -8.08 -3.18
C VAL A 83 9.94 -6.84 -3.97
N LEU A 84 10.36 -5.77 -3.29
CA LEU A 84 10.82 -4.54 -3.93
C LEU A 84 11.98 -4.83 -4.89
N ASP A 85 13.02 -5.51 -4.41
CA ASP A 85 14.22 -5.81 -5.18
C ASP A 85 13.98 -6.75 -6.38
N ARG A 86 13.08 -7.71 -6.23
CA ARG A 86 12.87 -8.76 -7.26
C ARG A 86 11.81 -8.41 -8.29
N VAL A 87 10.85 -7.56 -7.92
CA VAL A 87 9.64 -7.33 -8.72
C VAL A 87 9.54 -5.88 -9.15
N LEU A 88 9.82 -4.93 -8.25
CA LEU A 88 9.47 -3.53 -8.47
C LEU A 88 10.65 -2.68 -8.94
N LEU A 89 11.83 -2.87 -8.37
CA LEU A 89 13.01 -2.07 -8.68
C LEU A 89 13.72 -2.58 -9.94
N THR A 90 14.13 -1.64 -10.76
CA THR A 90 15.02 -1.89 -11.90
C THR A 90 16.48 -1.86 -11.43
N ARG A 91 17.24 -2.89 -11.80
CA ARG A 91 18.68 -3.02 -11.49
C ARG A 91 19.53 -2.07 -12.32
#